data_AF-A0A1Q4L0F1-F1
#
_entry.id   AF-A0A1Q4L0F1-F1
#
_cell.length_a   1.000
_cell.length_b   1.000
_cell.length_c   1.000
_cell.angle_alpha   90.00
_cell.angle_beta   90.00
_cell.angle_gamma   90.00
#
_symmetry.space_group_name_H-M   'P 1'
#
loop_
_entity.id
_entity.type
_entity.pdbx_description
1 polymer ?
#
loop_
_entity_poly.entity_id
_entity_poly.type
_entity_poly.pdbx_seq_one_letter_code
_entity_poly.pdbx_strand_id
1 'polypeptide(L)'
;MPGKLKEARQKAVEAAGMVWADEAKEVTQEDNHIDTSLYINSIGYLTNIPYTNKTGKGERNATEADVVHELTEEETKTTLELGSDVAYASHLENRYNIMARALDRAEPRMQQVAETQVRLILE
;
A
#
# COMPACT_ATOMS: atom_id res chain seq x y z
N MET A 1 -20.21 -15.67 15.64
CA MET A 1 -19.40 -14.89 16.62
C MET A 1 -19.06 -13.54 16.01
N PRO A 2 -19.70 -12.43 16.45
CA PRO A 2 -19.50 -11.11 15.83
C PRO A 2 -18.03 -10.64 15.82
N GLY A 3 -17.27 -10.96 16.88
CA GLY A 3 -15.84 -10.60 16.97
C GLY A 3 -14.96 -11.23 15.90
N LYS A 4 -15.19 -12.50 15.56
CA LYS A 4 -14.43 -13.20 14.50
C LYS A 4 -14.69 -12.61 13.11
N LEU A 5 -15.93 -12.21 12.81
CA LEU A 5 -16.26 -11.57 11.54
C LEU A 5 -15.58 -10.22 11.38
N LYS A 6 -15.52 -9.45 12.47
CA LYS A 6 -14.79 -8.18 12.51
C LYS A 6 -13.30 -8.39 12.26
N GLU A 7 -12.67 -9.30 13.00
CA GLU A 7 -11.26 -9.65 12.82
C GLU A 7 -10.95 -10.13 11.40
N ALA A 8 -11.81 -10.99 10.84
CA ALA A 8 -11.68 -11.49 9.48
C ALA A 8 -11.67 -10.37 8.45
N ARG A 9 -12.55 -9.36 8.59
CA ARG A 9 -12.57 -8.21 7.67
C ARG A 9 -11.30 -7.37 7.77
N GLN A 10 -10.85 -7.06 8.98
CA GLN A 10 -9.62 -6.29 9.20
C GLN A 10 -8.42 -6.99 8.54
N LYS A 11 -8.24 -8.28 8.83
CA LYS A 11 -7.11 -9.04 8.29
C LYS A 11 -7.20 -9.22 6.77
N ALA A 12 -8.40 -9.35 6.23
CA ALA A 12 -8.60 -9.44 4.79
C ALA A 12 -8.19 -8.14 4.07
N VAL A 13 -8.65 -6.98 4.55
CA VAL A 13 -8.31 -5.69 3.92
C VAL A 13 -6.84 -5.32 4.12
N GLU A 14 -6.25 -5.61 5.28
CA GLU A 14 -4.82 -5.42 5.54
C GLU A 14 -3.97 -6.28 4.58
N ALA A 15 -4.27 -7.56 4.45
CA ALA A 15 -3.52 -8.47 3.59
C ALA A 15 -3.64 -8.07 2.10
N ALA A 16 -4.85 -7.73 1.63
CA ALA A 16 -5.04 -7.23 0.28
C ALA A 16 -4.31 -5.90 0.06
N GLY A 17 -4.37 -5.00 1.04
CA GLY A 17 -3.71 -3.71 1.02
C GLY A 17 -2.20 -3.80 0.88
N MET A 18 -1.56 -4.74 1.60
CA MET A 18 -0.14 -5.01 1.48
C MET A 18 0.25 -5.46 0.06
N VAL A 19 -0.54 -6.36 -0.54
CA VAL A 19 -0.29 -6.81 -1.92
C VAL A 19 -0.36 -5.64 -2.91
N TRP A 20 -1.37 -4.79 -2.78
CA TRP A 20 -1.46 -3.59 -3.62
C TRP A 20 -0.27 -2.65 -3.42
N ALA A 21 0.13 -2.41 -2.16
CA ALA A 21 1.25 -1.55 -1.85
C ALA A 21 2.57 -2.08 -2.42
N ASP A 22 2.81 -3.39 -2.39
CA ASP A 22 3.97 -4.03 -3.01
C ASP A 22 4.02 -3.80 -4.51
N GLU A 23 2.90 -4.03 -5.21
CA GLU A 23 2.80 -3.83 -6.66
C GLU A 23 2.96 -2.34 -7.03
N ALA A 24 2.39 -1.43 -6.25
CA ALA A 24 2.55 0.01 -6.46
C ALA A 24 4.00 0.45 -6.30
N LYS A 25 4.73 -0.12 -5.33
CA LYS A 25 6.17 0.09 -5.17
C LYS A 25 6.98 -0.46 -6.35
N GLU A 26 6.61 -1.61 -6.88
CA GLU A 26 7.27 -2.22 -8.05
C GLU A 26 7.04 -1.40 -9.32
N VAL A 27 5.78 -1.05 -9.62
CA VAL A 27 5.42 -0.19 -10.77
C VAL A 27 6.15 1.16 -10.69
N THR A 28 6.23 1.77 -9.51
CA THR A 28 6.96 3.03 -9.31
C THR A 28 8.46 2.88 -9.62
N GLN A 29 9.07 1.74 -9.29
CA GLN A 29 10.48 1.46 -9.59
C GLN A 29 10.73 1.21 -11.08
N GLU A 30 9.81 0.52 -11.77
CA GLU A 30 9.87 0.30 -13.22
C GLU A 30 9.85 1.63 -13.99
N ASP A 31 8.98 2.56 -13.57
CA ASP A 31 8.76 3.83 -14.28
C ASP A 31 9.94 4.82 -14.18
N ASN A 32 10.90 4.61 -13.27
CA ASN A 32 12.21 5.30 -13.23
C ASN A 32 12.21 6.86 -13.22
N HIS A 33 11.10 7.52 -12.87
CA HIS A 33 10.93 8.97 -13.06
C HIS A 33 10.87 9.81 -11.75
N ILE A 34 10.88 9.19 -10.57
CA ILE A 34 10.58 9.87 -9.28
C ILE A 34 11.84 9.86 -8.37
N ASP A 35 11.97 10.82 -7.44
CA ASP A 35 12.93 10.70 -6.34
C ASP A 35 12.46 9.56 -5.43
N THR A 36 12.98 8.36 -5.74
CA THR A 36 12.19 7.13 -5.71
C THR A 36 12.06 6.56 -4.31
N SER A 37 13.15 6.54 -3.54
CA SER A 37 13.21 5.83 -2.27
C SER A 37 12.24 6.36 -1.21
N LEU A 38 12.16 7.69 -1.01
CA LEU A 38 11.23 8.29 -0.03
C LEU A 38 9.77 7.99 -0.40
N TYR A 39 9.39 8.28 -1.64
CA TYR A 39 8.03 8.03 -2.11
C TYR A 39 7.69 6.53 -2.08
N ILE A 40 8.49 5.66 -2.71
CA ILE A 40 8.27 4.21 -2.72
C ILE A 40 8.17 3.66 -1.31
N ASN A 41 9.09 4.04 -0.43
CA ASN A 41 9.09 3.52 0.93
C ASN A 41 7.90 3.97 1.75
N SER A 42 7.17 4.99 1.31
CA SER A 42 6.00 5.50 2.01
C SER A 42 4.66 4.96 1.47
N ILE A 43 4.65 4.21 0.36
CA ILE A 43 3.39 3.72 -0.24
C ILE A 43 2.79 2.64 0.66
N GLY A 44 1.70 2.97 1.36
CA GLY A 44 0.84 2.07 2.14
C GLY A 44 1.46 1.52 3.44
N TYR A 45 2.78 1.36 3.49
CA TYR A 45 3.55 0.97 4.68
C TYR A 45 5.06 1.22 4.45
N LEU A 46 5.85 1.29 5.53
CA LEU A 46 7.28 1.53 5.45
C LEU A 46 8.08 0.35 4.84
N THR A 47 8.97 0.68 3.90
CA THR A 47 10.06 -0.22 3.47
C THR A 47 11.42 0.45 3.61
N ASN A 48 12.49 -0.35 3.49
CA ASN A 48 13.86 0.10 3.75
C ASN A 48 14.73 0.15 2.48
N ILE A 49 14.15 0.58 1.35
CA ILE A 49 14.96 0.83 0.14
C ILE A 49 15.91 1.99 0.47
N PRO A 50 17.23 1.87 0.24
CA PRO A 50 18.18 2.94 0.55
C PRO A 50 17.74 4.28 -0.05
N TYR A 51 17.87 5.36 0.73
CA TYR A 51 17.36 6.68 0.36
C TYR A 51 18.02 7.28 -0.90
N THR A 52 19.06 6.65 -1.45
CA THR A 52 19.75 7.10 -2.65
C THR A 52 18.93 6.80 -3.90
N ASN A 53 18.57 7.83 -4.66
CA ASN A 53 18.12 7.68 -6.04
C ASN A 53 19.25 7.17 -6.94
N LYS A 54 18.97 6.92 -8.23
CA LYS A 54 19.97 6.38 -9.19
C LYS A 54 21.23 7.25 -9.33
N THR A 55 21.18 8.51 -8.92
CA THR A 55 22.31 9.45 -8.92
C THR A 55 23.06 9.52 -7.58
N GLY A 56 22.67 8.69 -6.60
CA GLY A 56 23.26 8.68 -5.26
C GLY A 56 22.73 9.79 -4.33
N LYS A 57 21.71 10.54 -4.76
CA LYS A 57 21.13 11.64 -3.98
C LYS A 57 19.88 11.18 -3.25
N GLY A 58 19.68 11.67 -2.04
CA GLY A 58 18.40 11.64 -1.34
C GLY A 58 18.57 12.30 0.01
N GLU A 59 17.46 12.75 0.58
CA GLU A 59 17.51 13.67 1.72
C GLU A 59 17.24 12.97 3.05
N ARG A 60 16.41 11.91 3.05
CA ARG A 60 16.05 11.14 4.25
C ARG A 60 15.32 9.85 3.88
N ASN A 61 15.17 8.96 4.86
CA ASN A 61 14.26 7.83 4.81
C ASN A 61 12.80 8.28 5.00
N ALA A 62 11.86 7.47 4.51
CA ALA A 62 10.45 7.57 4.86
C ALA A 62 10.24 7.29 6.35
N THR A 63 9.22 7.92 6.91
CA THR A 63 8.76 7.76 8.29
C THR A 63 7.27 7.46 8.27
N GLU A 64 6.71 7.03 9.41
CA GLU A 64 5.27 6.75 9.50
C GLU A 64 4.40 7.96 9.11
N ALA A 65 4.89 9.18 9.33
CA ALA A 65 4.20 10.41 8.93
C ALA A 65 4.10 10.59 7.41
N ASP A 66 4.88 9.84 6.62
CA ASP A 66 4.84 9.87 5.16
C ASP A 66 3.86 8.83 4.59
N VAL A 67 3.32 7.94 5.43
CA VAL A 67 2.49 6.80 5.02
C VAL A 67 1.01 7.13 5.25
N VAL A 68 0.19 6.89 4.23
CA VAL A 68 -1.27 6.83 4.42
C VAL A 68 -1.64 5.37 4.66
N HIS A 69 -2.15 5.09 5.87
CA HIS A 69 -2.63 3.78 6.30
C HIS A 69 -3.74 3.95 7.35
N GLU A 70 -4.97 4.13 6.89
CA GLU A 70 -6.10 4.43 7.78
C GLU A 70 -7.17 3.33 7.70
N LEU A 71 -7.34 2.59 8.80
CA LEU A 71 -8.35 1.55 8.92
C LEU A 71 -9.60 2.13 9.58
N THR A 72 -10.68 2.24 8.81
CA THR A 72 -12.00 2.65 9.30
C THR A 72 -12.91 1.42 9.42
N GLU A 73 -13.53 1.26 10.57
CA GLU A 73 -14.42 0.14 10.84
C GLU A 73 -15.83 0.61 11.22
N GLU A 74 -16.80 0.00 10.55
CA GLU A 74 -18.22 0.11 10.78
C GLU A 74 -18.81 -1.28 11.10
N GLU A 75 -20.08 -1.31 11.50
CA GLU A 75 -20.77 -2.56 11.86
C GLU A 75 -20.68 -3.64 10.76
N THR A 76 -20.85 -3.22 9.52
CA THR A 76 -20.93 -4.11 8.34
C THR A 76 -19.77 -3.95 7.36
N LYS A 77 -18.90 -2.96 7.55
CA LYS A 77 -17.87 -2.59 6.58
C LYS A 77 -16.54 -2.30 7.28
N THR A 78 -15.45 -2.70 6.64
CA THR A 78 -14.10 -2.29 7.02
C THR A 78 -13.46 -1.71 5.78
N THR A 79 -12.89 -0.52 5.89
CA THR A 79 -12.22 0.20 4.81
C THR A 79 -10.78 0.43 5.25
N LEU A 80 -9.83 0.17 4.34
CA LEU A 80 -8.43 0.51 4.54
C LEU A 80 -8.03 1.51 3.46
N GLU A 81 -7.69 2.74 3.86
CA GLU A 81 -7.15 3.76 2.98
C GLU A 81 -5.62 3.65 2.96
N LEU A 82 -5.05 3.59 1.76
CA LEU A 82 -3.61 3.39 1.55
C LEU A 82 -3.05 4.39 0.55
N GLY A 83 -1.81 4.80 0.79
CA GLY A 83 -1.11 5.71 -0.10
C GLY A 83 0.15 6.27 0.54
N SER A 84 0.55 7.44 0.06
CA SER A 84 1.72 8.20 0.53
C SER A 84 1.30 9.64 0.76
N ASP A 85 1.75 10.22 1.88
CA ASP A 85 1.54 11.63 2.26
C ASP A 85 2.75 12.52 1.92
N VAL A 86 3.68 12.00 1.10
CA VAL A 86 4.83 12.79 0.66
C VAL A 86 4.34 13.96 -0.21
N ALA A 87 4.62 15.20 0.22
CA ALA A 87 4.03 16.42 -0.35
C ALA A 87 4.19 16.57 -1.88
N TYR A 88 5.32 16.11 -2.46
CA TYR A 88 5.50 16.18 -3.92
C TYR A 88 4.71 15.11 -4.67
N ALA A 89 4.20 14.08 -4.00
CA ALA A 89 3.44 13.00 -4.62
C ALA A 89 2.21 13.52 -5.37
N SER A 90 1.58 14.60 -4.89
CA SER A 90 0.42 15.20 -5.57
C SER A 90 0.73 15.88 -6.89
N HIS A 91 1.98 16.26 -7.12
CA HIS A 91 2.42 16.92 -8.34
C HIS A 91 2.93 15.94 -9.40
N LEU A 92 2.96 14.64 -9.09
CA LEU A 92 3.38 13.61 -10.02
C LEU A 92 2.20 13.18 -10.89
N GLU A 93 2.19 13.62 -12.15
CA GLU A 93 1.17 13.30 -13.16
C GLU A 93 0.90 11.78 -13.29
N ASN A 94 1.93 10.96 -13.07
CA ASN A 94 1.84 9.51 -13.17
C ASN A 94 1.30 8.81 -11.91
N ARG A 95 1.03 9.51 -10.79
CA ARG A 95 0.61 8.85 -9.54
C ARG A 95 -0.66 8.03 -9.70
N TYR A 96 -1.65 8.59 -10.40
CA TYR A 96 -2.93 7.91 -10.61
C TYR A 96 -2.78 6.72 -11.55
N ASN A 97 -1.91 6.85 -12.56
CA ASN A 97 -1.60 5.75 -13.47
C ASN A 97 -0.83 4.63 -12.76
N ILE A 98 0.11 4.95 -11.87
CA ILE A 98 0.83 3.98 -11.03
C ILE A 98 -0.15 3.23 -10.12
N MET A 99 -1.02 3.96 -9.41
CA MET A 99 -2.00 3.37 -8.49
C MET A 99 -2.99 2.47 -9.22
N ALA A 100 -3.50 2.90 -10.38
CA ALA A 100 -4.41 2.10 -11.20
C ALA A 100 -3.71 0.86 -11.78
N ARG A 101 -2.52 1.00 -12.35
CA ARG A 101 -1.72 -0.15 -12.85
C ARG A 101 -1.39 -1.15 -11.75
N ALA A 102 -1.06 -0.65 -10.55
CA ALA A 102 -0.82 -1.50 -9.39
C ALA A 102 -2.07 -2.28 -9.01
N LEU A 103 -3.24 -1.63 -9.00
CA LEU A 103 -4.51 -2.31 -8.75
C LEU A 103 -4.79 -3.40 -9.80
N ASP A 104 -4.65 -3.07 -11.09
CA ASP A 104 -4.86 -4.04 -12.19
C ASP A 104 -3.93 -5.26 -12.09
N ARG A 105 -2.67 -5.06 -11.68
CA ARG A 105 -1.70 -6.14 -11.47
C ARG A 105 -1.99 -6.95 -10.19
N ALA A 106 -2.37 -6.27 -9.11
CA ALA A 106 -2.52 -6.84 -7.78
C ALA A 106 -3.84 -7.59 -7.60
N GLU A 107 -4.91 -7.19 -8.30
CA GLU A 107 -6.30 -7.59 -8.04
C GLU A 107 -6.48 -9.12 -7.85
N PRO A 108 -5.97 -10.01 -8.73
CA PRO A 108 -6.14 -11.45 -8.55
C PRO A 108 -5.53 -11.96 -7.24
N ARG A 109 -4.36 -11.42 -6.85
CA ARG A 109 -3.65 -11.82 -5.64
C ARG A 109 -4.26 -11.20 -4.39
N MET A 110 -4.73 -9.95 -4.48
CA MET A 110 -5.48 -9.28 -3.40
C MET A 110 -6.70 -10.09 -2.99
N GLN A 111 -7.49 -10.54 -3.97
CA GLN A 111 -8.67 -11.37 -3.71
C GLN A 111 -8.28 -12.69 -3.04
N GLN A 112 -7.25 -13.37 -3.56
CA GLN A 112 -6.79 -14.64 -3.02
C GLN A 112 -6.33 -14.55 -1.56
N VAL A 113 -5.54 -13.52 -1.21
CA VAL A 113 -5.05 -13.35 0.17
C VAL A 113 -6.17 -12.94 1.12
N ALA A 114 -7.11 -12.09 0.67
CA ALA A 114 -8.27 -11.69 1.45
C ALA A 114 -9.15 -12.91 1.80
N GLU A 115 -9.50 -13.73 0.80
CA GLU A 115 -10.27 -14.96 1.00
C GLU A 115 -9.55 -15.93 1.93
N THR A 116 -8.23 -16.04 1.82
CA THR A 116 -7.41 -16.88 2.71
C THR A 116 -7.49 -16.42 4.16
N GLN A 117 -7.41 -15.10 4.42
CA GLN A 117 -7.52 -14.56 5.78
C GLN A 117 -8.91 -14.79 6.37
N VAL A 118 -9.97 -14.57 5.58
CA VAL A 118 -11.34 -14.83 6.02
C VAL A 118 -11.50 -16.30 6.42
N ARG A 119 -11.01 -17.22 5.59
CA ARG A 119 -11.07 -18.66 5.86
C ARG A 119 -10.36 -19.04 7.15
N LEU A 120 -9.13 -18.58 7.35
CA LEU A 120 -8.30 -18.90 8.52
C LEU A 120 -8.93 -18.48 9.85
N ILE A 121 -9.78 -17.45 9.86
CA ILE A 121 -10.35 -16.88 11.08
C ILE A 121 -11.74 -17.44 11.37
N LEU A 122 -12.52 -17.70 10.32
CA LEU A 122 -13.91 -18.15 10.43
C LEU A 122 -14.06 -19.67 10.50
N GLU A 123 -13.16 -20.43 9.89
CA GLU A 123 -13.06 -21.89 10.06
C GLU A 123 -12.37 -22.26 11.40
#